data_AF-A0A353PYT0-F1
#
_entry.id   AF-A0A353PYT0-F1
#
_cell.length_a   1.000
_cell.length_b   1.000
_cell.length_c   1.000
_cell.angle_alpha   90.00
_cell.angle_beta   90.00
_cell.angle_gamma   90.00
#
_symmetry.space_group_name_H-M   'P 1'
#
loop_
_entity.id
_entity.type
_entity.pdbx_description
1 polymer ?
#
loop_
_entity_poly.entity_id
_entity_poly.type
_entity_poly.pdbx_seq_one_letter_code
_entity_poly.pdbx_strand_id
1 'polypeptide(L)'
;MGGGSLPITTGDAYLNYAKLYGIHDVQNEEEFEKTLKELIKELQLVEKDSLIDIKTAPQKNEGGVLSTLSTLIIPQKKLKVAFLYARNAESSGWTYGHELGRQYLEEVLKDQVVTTYVDNVPERGGAYPYIKSLADNGNDVIFTTSPVFKNDTLRCALEYPNIKFFNCS
;
A
#
# COMPACT_ATOMS: atom_id res chain seq x y z
N MET A 1 12.75 8.20 22.08
CA MET A 1 12.15 7.73 20.81
C MET A 1 13.16 7.53 19.66
N GLY A 2 14.46 7.30 19.90
CA GLY A 2 15.40 6.92 18.82
C GLY A 2 15.69 7.98 17.74
N GLY A 3 15.04 9.15 17.74
CA GLY A 3 15.17 10.15 16.67
C GLY A 3 16.58 10.72 16.46
N GLY A 4 17.46 10.67 17.46
CA GLY A 4 18.86 11.11 17.33
C GLY A 4 19.73 10.23 16.45
N SER A 5 19.24 9.07 16.00
CA SER A 5 19.93 8.19 15.05
C SER A 5 19.50 8.40 13.60
N LEU A 6 18.57 9.32 13.33
CA LEU A 6 18.12 9.62 11.97
C LEU A 6 18.99 10.74 11.37
N PRO A 7 19.44 10.64 10.11
CA PRO A 7 20.19 11.69 9.43
C PRO A 7 19.28 12.82 8.91
N ILE A 8 18.21 13.15 9.64
CA ILE A 8 17.27 14.24 9.31
C ILE A 8 17.13 15.19 10.49
N THR A 9 16.82 16.46 10.22
CA THR A 9 16.59 17.42 11.30
C THR A 9 15.23 17.20 11.96
N THR A 10 15.05 17.71 13.18
CA THR A 10 13.73 17.75 13.84
C THR A 10 12.69 18.46 12.98
N GLY A 11 13.10 19.50 12.23
CA GLY A 11 12.23 20.21 11.29
C GLY A 11 11.78 19.32 10.12
N ASP A 12 12.69 18.54 9.57
CA ASP A 12 12.37 17.58 8.50
C ASP A 12 11.42 16.47 9.00
N ALA A 13 11.65 15.95 10.21
CA ALA A 13 10.77 14.95 10.82
C ALA A 13 9.36 15.50 11.01
N TYR A 14 9.23 16.73 11.52
CA TYR A 14 7.95 17.41 11.66
C TYR A 14 7.27 17.69 10.31
N LEU A 15 8.03 18.11 9.29
CA LEU A 15 7.50 18.34 7.95
C LEU A 15 6.94 17.06 7.32
N ASN A 16 7.62 15.92 7.49
CA ASN A 16 7.12 14.63 7.02
C ASN A 16 5.84 14.22 7.74
N TYR A 17 5.77 14.40 9.05
CA TYR A 17 4.54 14.21 9.82
C TYR A 17 3.40 15.09 9.29
N ALA A 18 3.64 16.40 9.15
CA ALA A 18 2.63 17.36 8.70
C ALA A 18 2.12 17.08 7.28
N LYS A 19 2.99 16.54 6.39
CA LYS A 19 2.59 16.13 5.03
C LYS A 19 1.65 14.92 5.02
N LEU A 20 1.76 14.01 5.98
CA LEU A 20 0.96 12.77 6.05
C LEU A 20 -0.32 12.95 6.87
N TYR A 21 -0.21 13.65 8.00
CA TYR A 21 -1.30 13.75 8.98
C TYR A 21 -1.96 15.12 9.03
N GLY A 22 -1.41 16.13 8.35
CA GLY A 22 -1.83 17.52 8.48
C GLY A 22 -1.29 18.17 9.76
N ILE A 23 -1.62 19.46 9.94
CA ILE A 23 -1.32 20.21 11.17
C ILE A 23 -2.62 20.31 11.96
N HIS A 24 -2.75 19.44 12.96
CA HIS A 24 -3.89 19.41 13.87
C HIS A 24 -3.38 19.38 15.31
N ASP A 25 -4.16 19.93 16.24
CA ASP A 25 -3.84 19.84 17.66
C ASP A 25 -3.84 18.38 18.11
N VAL A 26 -2.78 17.97 18.81
CA VAL A 26 -2.66 16.62 19.36
C VAL A 26 -3.67 16.47 20.48
N GLN A 27 -4.76 15.74 20.22
CA GLN A 27 -5.80 15.47 21.21
C GLN A 27 -5.48 14.23 22.06
N ASN A 28 -4.72 13.28 21.51
CA ASN A 28 -4.36 12.01 22.15
C ASN A 28 -2.86 11.72 22.02
N GLU A 29 -2.14 11.81 23.13
CA GLU A 29 -0.68 11.66 23.18
C GLU A 29 -0.22 10.22 22.92
N GLU A 30 -1.00 9.22 23.35
CA GLU A 30 -0.65 7.80 23.15
C GLU A 30 -0.74 7.39 21.68
N GLU A 31 -1.82 7.81 21.01
CA GLU A 31 -2.02 7.58 19.58
C GLU A 31 -0.97 8.32 18.73
N PHE A 32 -0.62 9.53 19.16
CA PHE A 32 0.46 10.31 18.57
C PHE A 32 1.81 9.61 18.70
N GLU A 33 2.16 9.09 19.90
CA GLU A 33 3.39 8.35 20.09
C GLU A 33 3.49 7.10 19.19
N LYS A 34 2.38 6.35 19.06
CA LYS A 34 2.33 5.17 18.19
C LYS A 34 2.58 5.56 16.75
N THR A 35 1.92 6.62 16.29
CA THR A 35 2.08 7.16 14.93
C THR A 35 3.53 7.57 14.66
N LEU A 36 4.16 8.27 15.59
CA LEU A 36 5.57 8.65 15.48
C LEU A 36 6.50 7.43 15.43
N LYS A 37 6.24 6.38 16.22
CA LYS A 37 7.06 5.15 16.21
C LYS A 37 7.04 4.46 14.86
N GLU A 38 5.87 4.35 14.21
CA GLU A 38 5.77 3.75 12.88
C GLU A 38 6.40 4.65 11.80
N LEU A 39 6.17 5.97 11.85
CA LEU A 39 6.81 6.91 10.92
C LEU A 39 8.34 6.87 11.00
N ILE A 40 8.90 6.78 12.21
CA ILE A 40 10.36 6.68 12.41
C ILE A 40 10.92 5.39 11.79
N LYS A 41 10.22 4.25 11.89
CA LYS A 41 10.66 3.00 11.25
C LYS A 41 10.71 3.14 9.73
N GLU A 42 9.70 3.74 9.11
CA GLU A 42 9.69 3.99 7.66
C GLU A 42 10.84 4.91 7.24
N LEU A 43 11.09 5.99 7.98
CA LEU A 43 12.20 6.90 7.67
C LEU A 43 13.58 6.19 7.74
N GLN A 44 13.74 5.23 8.65
CA GLN A 44 14.94 4.37 8.71
C GLN A 44 15.03 3.37 7.55
N LEU A 45 13.89 2.88 7.05
CA LEU A 45 13.83 1.92 5.95
C LEU A 45 14.10 2.58 4.59
N VAL A 46 13.54 3.76 4.34
CA VAL A 46 13.76 4.54 3.09
C VAL A 46 15.25 4.81 2.85
N GLU A 47 16.05 4.98 3.91
CA GLU A 47 17.50 5.15 3.81
C GLU A 47 18.20 3.86 3.33
N LYS A 48 17.79 2.70 3.84
CA LYS A 48 18.37 1.39 3.48
C LYS A 48 17.97 0.89 2.09
N ASP A 49 16.76 1.20 1.63
CA ASP A 49 16.23 0.70 0.35
C ASP A 49 16.88 1.36 -0.88
N SER A 50 17.53 2.52 -0.72
CA SER A 50 18.31 3.16 -1.78
C SER A 50 19.52 2.34 -2.27
N LEU A 51 19.85 1.22 -1.60
CA LEU A 51 20.97 0.33 -1.89
C LEU A 51 20.57 -1.06 -2.42
N ILE A 52 19.28 -1.35 -2.62
CA ILE A 52 18.83 -2.69 -3.04
C ILE A 52 18.66 -2.78 -4.56
N ASP A 53 19.48 -3.63 -5.17
CA ASP A 53 19.43 -3.98 -6.58
C ASP A 53 18.13 -4.74 -6.88
N ILE A 54 17.28 -4.19 -7.75
CA ILE A 54 15.95 -4.74 -8.08
C ILE A 54 16.14 -6.04 -8.85
N LYS A 55 15.99 -7.19 -8.18
CA LYS A 55 15.98 -8.49 -8.86
C LYS A 55 14.62 -8.75 -9.49
N THR A 56 14.54 -8.53 -10.80
CA THR A 56 13.35 -8.75 -11.64
C THR A 56 13.14 -10.20 -12.08
N ALA A 57 14.03 -11.13 -11.71
CA ALA A 57 13.87 -12.55 -12.02
C ALA A 57 13.00 -13.26 -10.96
N PRO A 58 11.97 -14.02 -11.35
CA PRO A 58 11.19 -14.80 -10.41
C PRO A 58 12.09 -15.84 -9.74
N GLN A 59 12.17 -15.82 -8.40
CA GLN A 59 12.85 -16.88 -7.66
C GLN A 59 12.01 -18.16 -7.72
N LYS A 60 12.53 -19.15 -8.46
CA LYS A 60 11.96 -20.49 -8.52
C LYS A 60 12.20 -21.20 -7.18
N ASN A 61 11.20 -21.19 -6.29
CA ASN A 61 11.22 -22.01 -5.09
C ASN A 61 10.97 -23.46 -5.48
N GLU A 62 12.03 -24.27 -5.53
CA GLU A 62 11.93 -25.73 -5.67
C GLU A 62 11.55 -26.34 -4.31
N GLY A 63 10.28 -26.18 -3.93
CA GLY A 63 9.71 -26.81 -2.74
C GLY A 63 9.60 -28.31 -2.94
N GLY A 64 10.35 -29.10 -2.16
CA GLY A 64 10.28 -30.55 -2.17
C GLY A 64 8.90 -31.11 -1.83
N VAL A 65 8.68 -32.39 -2.15
CA VAL A 65 7.44 -33.20 -2.02
C VAL A 65 6.66 -33.10 -0.70
N LEU A 66 7.22 -32.48 0.34
CA LEU A 66 6.53 -32.20 1.61
C LEU A 66 5.68 -30.91 1.55
N SER A 67 5.99 -29.95 0.67
CA SER A 67 5.17 -28.73 0.53
C SER A 67 3.84 -29.01 -0.18
N THR A 68 3.84 -29.95 -1.13
CA THR A 68 2.65 -30.30 -1.92
C THR A 68 1.55 -30.96 -1.07
N LEU A 69 1.93 -31.71 -0.03
CA LEU A 69 0.98 -32.32 0.91
C LEU A 69 0.29 -31.28 1.80
N SER A 70 1.01 -30.22 2.20
CA SER A 70 0.44 -29.11 2.98
C SER A 70 -0.54 -28.27 2.14
N THR A 71 -0.27 -28.10 0.85
CA THR A 71 -1.13 -27.36 -0.09
C THR A 71 -2.48 -28.03 -0.34
N LEU A 72 -2.57 -29.36 -0.22
CA LEU A 72 -3.81 -30.13 -0.40
C LEU A 72 -4.78 -30.02 0.78
N ILE A 73 -4.29 -29.67 1.97
CA ILE A 73 -5.07 -29.68 3.22
C ILE A 73 -5.51 -28.25 3.62
N ILE A 74 -4.79 -27.23 3.16
CA ILE A 74 -5.10 -25.82 3.45
C ILE A 74 -5.87 -25.23 2.27
N PRO A 75 -7.16 -24.85 2.42
CA PRO A 75 -7.84 -24.07 1.40
C PRO A 75 -7.04 -22.80 1.15
N GLN A 76 -6.49 -22.68 -0.06
CA GLN A 76 -5.71 -21.51 -0.44
C GLN A 76 -6.64 -20.29 -0.39
N LYS A 77 -6.45 -19.43 0.62
CA LYS A 77 -7.20 -18.18 0.76
C LYS A 77 -7.00 -17.39 -0.54
N LYS A 78 -8.09 -17.06 -1.24
CA LYS A 78 -8.02 -16.20 -2.43
C LYS A 78 -7.43 -14.85 -2.04
N LEU A 79 -6.43 -14.39 -2.78
CA LEU A 79 -5.81 -13.09 -2.57
C LEU A 79 -6.81 -12.00 -2.97
N LYS A 80 -7.15 -11.10 -2.05
CA LYS A 80 -8.05 -9.98 -2.30
C LYS A 80 -7.24 -8.76 -2.77
N VAL A 81 -7.50 -8.28 -3.98
CA VAL A 81 -6.76 -7.19 -4.61
C VAL A 81 -7.70 -6.05 -4.94
N ALA A 82 -7.46 -4.85 -4.41
CA ALA A 82 -8.25 -3.68 -4.74
C ALA A 82 -7.50 -2.71 -5.65
N PHE A 83 -8.23 -2.06 -6.54
CA PHE A 83 -7.73 -1.01 -7.42
C PHE A 83 -8.51 0.28 -7.17
N LEU A 84 -7.78 1.38 -6.97
CA LEU A 84 -8.36 2.68 -6.69
C LEU A 84 -7.98 3.66 -7.80
N TYR A 85 -9.00 4.13 -8.53
CA TYR A 85 -8.86 4.97 -9.71
C TYR A 85 -9.33 6.40 -9.46
N ALA A 86 -8.54 7.38 -9.89
CA ALA A 86 -8.90 8.79 -9.81
C ALA A 86 -10.00 9.19 -10.80
N ARG A 87 -10.07 8.49 -11.94
CA ARG A 87 -11.05 8.69 -13.02
C ARG A 87 -11.69 7.36 -13.36
N ASN A 88 -12.68 7.36 -14.25
CA ASN A 88 -13.22 6.13 -14.82
C ASN A 88 -12.44 5.71 -16.08
N ALA A 89 -12.58 4.44 -16.46
CA ALA A 89 -11.89 3.86 -17.61
C ALA A 89 -12.32 4.49 -18.95
N GLU A 90 -13.55 4.99 -19.05
CA GLU A 90 -14.09 5.62 -20.26
C GLU A 90 -13.44 6.98 -20.56
N SER A 91 -13.03 7.72 -19.52
CA SER A 91 -12.50 9.08 -19.64
C SER A 91 -10.97 9.17 -19.54
N SER A 92 -10.28 8.09 -19.20
CA SER A 92 -8.84 8.10 -18.93
C SER A 92 -8.13 6.88 -19.49
N GLY A 93 -7.24 7.08 -20.47
CA GLY A 93 -6.41 6.00 -21.04
C GLY A 93 -5.50 5.33 -20.00
N TRP A 94 -5.05 6.07 -18.98
CA TRP A 94 -4.29 5.54 -17.85
C TRP A 94 -5.14 4.58 -17.00
N THR A 95 -6.36 5.01 -16.63
CA THR A 95 -7.29 4.17 -15.87
C THR A 95 -7.70 2.95 -16.70
N TYR A 96 -7.96 3.14 -17.99
CA TYR A 96 -8.26 2.07 -18.92
C TYR A 96 -7.15 1.01 -18.96
N GLY A 97 -5.89 1.42 -19.04
CA GLY A 97 -4.75 0.49 -18.98
C GLY A 97 -4.68 -0.30 -17.67
N HIS A 98 -4.93 0.35 -16.53
CA HIS A 98 -5.00 -0.33 -15.23
C HIS A 98 -6.17 -1.30 -15.14
N GLU A 99 -7.34 -0.95 -15.69
CA GLU A 99 -8.51 -1.82 -15.73
C GLU A 99 -8.28 -3.05 -16.61
N LEU A 100 -7.64 -2.88 -17.78
CA LEU A 100 -7.21 -4.02 -18.59
C LEU A 100 -6.23 -4.93 -17.83
N GLY A 101 -5.30 -4.36 -17.07
CA GLY A 101 -4.39 -5.11 -16.21
C GLY A 101 -5.12 -5.89 -15.11
N ARG A 102 -6.14 -5.29 -14.48
CA ARG A 102 -6.99 -5.96 -13.48
C ARG A 102 -7.76 -7.12 -14.09
N GLN A 103 -8.37 -6.93 -15.25
CA GLN A 103 -9.10 -7.99 -15.96
C GLN A 103 -8.15 -9.14 -16.36
N TYR A 104 -6.97 -8.82 -16.88
CA TYR A 104 -5.95 -9.81 -17.21
C TYR A 104 -5.49 -10.61 -15.97
N LEU A 105 -5.35 -9.95 -14.82
CA LEU A 105 -5.03 -10.61 -13.55
C LEU A 105 -6.11 -11.65 -13.18
N GLU A 106 -7.39 -11.29 -13.31
CA GLU A 106 -8.50 -12.21 -13.04
C GLU A 106 -8.53 -13.39 -14.01
N GLU A 107 -8.28 -13.16 -15.30
CA GLU A 107 -8.28 -14.21 -16.33
C GLU A 107 -7.15 -15.23 -16.12
N VAL A 108 -5.95 -14.76 -15.78
CA VAL A 108 -4.76 -15.59 -15.65
C VAL A 108 -4.74 -16.33 -14.31
N LEU A 109 -5.08 -15.64 -13.22
CA LEU A 109 -4.96 -16.19 -11.87
C LEU A 109 -6.25 -16.86 -11.37
N LYS A 110 -7.40 -16.54 -11.96
CA LYS A 110 -8.71 -17.19 -11.72
C LYS A 110 -9.00 -17.31 -10.23
N ASP A 111 -9.15 -18.54 -9.74
CA ASP A 111 -9.50 -18.85 -8.35
C ASP A 111 -8.46 -18.46 -7.32
N GLN A 112 -7.28 -18.02 -7.73
CA GLN A 112 -6.24 -17.55 -6.80
C GLN A 112 -6.47 -16.11 -6.35
N VAL A 113 -7.24 -15.31 -7.09
CA VAL A 113 -7.47 -13.89 -6.80
C VAL A 113 -8.96 -13.55 -6.80
N VAL A 114 -9.31 -12.51 -6.04
CA VAL A 114 -10.59 -11.80 -6.16
C VAL A 114 -10.24 -10.33 -6.23
N THR A 115 -10.66 -9.65 -7.29
CA THR A 115 -10.35 -8.23 -7.43
C THR A 115 -11.58 -7.36 -7.19
N THR A 116 -11.34 -6.14 -6.72
CA THR A 116 -12.35 -5.09 -6.58
C THR A 116 -11.78 -3.78 -7.10
N TYR A 117 -12.64 -2.84 -7.48
CA TYR A 117 -12.20 -1.51 -7.84
C TYR A 117 -13.15 -0.43 -7.35
N VAL A 118 -12.61 0.77 -7.19
CA VAL A 118 -13.36 2.01 -6.92
C VAL A 118 -12.86 3.06 -7.90
N ASP A 119 -13.77 3.69 -8.63
CA ASP A 119 -13.44 4.74 -9.59
C ASP A 119 -13.90 6.13 -9.13
N ASN A 120 -13.49 7.14 -9.89
CA ASN A 120 -13.83 8.55 -9.64
C ASN A 120 -13.45 9.04 -8.23
N VAL A 121 -12.35 8.51 -7.67
CA VAL A 121 -11.85 8.96 -6.36
C VAL A 121 -11.32 10.40 -6.48
N PRO A 122 -11.78 11.33 -5.62
CA PRO A 122 -11.34 12.73 -5.70
C PRO A 122 -9.83 12.90 -5.55
N GLU A 123 -9.19 13.57 -6.51
CA GLU A 123 -7.77 13.97 -6.42
C GLU A 123 -7.54 15.09 -5.40
N ARG A 124 -8.58 15.87 -5.09
CA ARG A 124 -8.57 16.93 -4.08
C ARG A 124 -9.53 16.57 -2.96
N GLY A 125 -9.09 16.75 -1.71
CA GLY A 125 -9.86 16.38 -0.52
C GLY A 125 -9.43 15.07 0.14
N GLY A 126 -8.47 14.37 -0.46
CA GLY A 126 -7.82 13.18 0.11
C GLY A 126 -8.48 11.87 -0.31
N ALA A 127 -7.68 10.91 -0.77
CA ALA A 127 -8.08 9.54 -1.07
C ALA A 127 -8.06 8.63 0.16
N TYR A 128 -7.51 9.11 1.29
CA TYR A 128 -7.40 8.36 2.54
C TYR A 128 -8.67 7.59 2.95
N PRO A 129 -9.90 8.19 3.01
CA PRO A 129 -11.08 7.43 3.44
C PRO A 129 -11.43 6.27 2.50
N TYR A 130 -11.15 6.41 1.20
CA TYR A 130 -11.38 5.35 0.21
C TYR A 130 -10.34 4.23 0.36
N ILE A 131 -9.06 4.59 0.49
CA ILE A 131 -7.97 3.62 0.69
C ILE A 131 -8.16 2.86 2.02
N LYS A 132 -8.54 3.58 3.09
CA LYS A 132 -8.85 3.00 4.40
C LYS A 132 -10.04 2.04 4.31
N SER A 133 -11.12 2.41 3.62
CA SER A 133 -12.27 1.52 3.41
C SER A 133 -11.87 0.22 2.71
N LEU A 134 -11.02 0.30 1.68
CA LEU A 134 -10.48 -0.89 1.01
C LEU A 134 -9.64 -1.76 1.97
N ALA A 135 -8.84 -1.14 2.84
CA ALA A 135 -8.08 -1.86 3.86
C ALA A 135 -8.99 -2.55 4.90
N ASP A 136 -9.99 -1.84 5.41
CA ASP A 136 -10.97 -2.35 6.38
C ASP A 136 -11.82 -3.50 5.80
N ASN A 137 -12.07 -3.49 4.49
CA ASN A 137 -12.73 -4.59 3.78
C ASN A 137 -11.86 -5.85 3.63
N GLY A 138 -10.64 -5.84 4.18
CA GLY A 138 -9.75 -6.99 4.28
C GLY A 138 -9.08 -7.34 2.96
N ASN A 139 -8.79 -6.34 2.12
CA ASN A 139 -7.95 -6.54 0.93
C ASN A 139 -6.50 -6.82 1.36
N ASP A 140 -5.86 -7.77 0.69
CA ASP A 140 -4.47 -8.14 0.96
C ASP A 140 -3.50 -7.23 0.18
N VAL A 141 -3.93 -6.72 -0.99
CA VAL A 141 -3.16 -5.81 -1.85
C VAL A 141 -4.06 -4.66 -2.32
N ILE A 142 -3.54 -3.43 -2.29
CA ILE A 142 -4.25 -2.21 -2.75
C ILE A 142 -3.35 -1.43 -3.71
N PHE A 143 -3.82 -1.25 -4.94
CA PHE A 143 -3.21 -0.39 -5.94
C PHE A 143 -3.94 0.96 -5.98
N THR A 144 -3.20 2.06 -5.86
CA THR A 144 -3.74 3.42 -6.05
C THR A 144 -3.12 4.03 -7.29
N THR A 145 -3.91 4.39 -8.30
CA THR A 145 -3.39 4.69 -9.64
C THR A 145 -3.31 6.18 -9.94
N SER A 146 -2.76 6.98 -9.03
CA SER A 146 -2.52 8.41 -9.24
C SER A 146 -1.41 8.98 -8.33
N PRO A 147 -0.55 9.90 -8.82
CA PRO A 147 0.54 10.53 -8.05
C PRO A 147 0.05 11.26 -6.82
N VAL A 148 -1.14 11.84 -6.93
CA VAL A 148 -1.72 12.64 -5.85
C VAL A 148 -2.11 11.77 -4.65
N PHE A 149 -2.27 10.46 -4.82
CA PHE A 149 -2.66 9.54 -3.73
C PHE A 149 -1.47 9.05 -2.90
N LYS A 150 -0.23 9.40 -3.24
CA LYS A 150 0.98 8.89 -2.59
C LYS A 150 0.97 9.04 -1.07
N ASN A 151 0.68 10.25 -0.58
CA ASN A 151 0.72 10.52 0.86
C ASN A 151 -0.37 9.77 1.61
N ASP A 152 -1.59 9.73 1.06
CA ASP A 152 -2.71 8.99 1.65
C ASP A 152 -2.46 7.47 1.65
N THR A 153 -1.79 6.98 0.61
CA THR A 153 -1.37 5.57 0.49
C THR A 153 -0.33 5.22 1.54
N LEU A 154 0.70 6.06 1.69
CA LEU A 154 1.74 5.87 2.72
C LEU A 154 1.15 5.91 4.13
N ARG A 155 0.22 6.85 4.38
CA ARG A 155 -0.51 6.90 5.65
C ARG A 155 -1.26 5.59 5.93
N CYS A 156 -1.99 5.06 4.96
CA CYS A 156 -2.67 3.77 5.13
C CYS A 156 -1.68 2.61 5.30
N ALA A 157 -0.54 2.61 4.61
CA ALA A 157 0.48 1.58 4.77
C ALA A 157 1.04 1.52 6.20
N LEU A 158 1.25 2.68 6.83
CA LEU A 158 1.66 2.80 8.23
C LEU A 158 0.59 2.26 9.20
N GLU A 159 -0.69 2.48 8.91
CA GLU A 159 -1.81 2.04 9.75
C GLU A 159 -2.14 0.54 9.57
N TYR A 160 -1.89 -0.01 8.37
CA TYR A 160 -2.22 -1.38 7.98
C TYR A 160 -0.98 -2.15 7.48
N PRO A 161 0.01 -2.44 8.36
CA PRO A 161 1.30 -3.01 7.95
C PRO A 161 1.23 -4.42 7.33
N ASN A 162 0.10 -5.12 7.49
CA ASN A 162 -0.13 -6.44 6.92
C ASN A 162 -0.65 -6.41 5.46
N ILE A 163 -1.06 -5.23 4.97
CA ILE A 163 -1.58 -5.05 3.61
C ILE A 163 -0.46 -4.50 2.73
N LYS A 164 -0.39 -4.95 1.48
CA LYS A 164 0.57 -4.42 0.50
C LYS A 164 -0.04 -3.26 -0.27
N PHE A 165 0.58 -2.10 -0.20
CA PHE A 165 0.14 -0.91 -0.91
C PHE A 165 1.11 -0.58 -2.05
N PHE A 166 0.56 -0.29 -3.22
CA PHE A 166 1.31 0.14 -4.40
C PHE A 166 0.71 1.42 -4.95
N ASN A 167 1.41 2.54 -4.76
CA ASN A 167 1.06 3.78 -5.44
C ASN A 167 1.68 3.77 -6.83
N CYS A 168 0.83 3.74 -7.86
CA CYS A 168 1.24 3.69 -9.26
C CYS A 168 1.25 5.11 -9.82
N SER A 169 2.43 5.73 -9.69
CA SER A 169 2.73 7.10 -10.12
C SER A 169 4.04 7.65 -9.60
#